data_AF-A0A7J4TP87-F1
#
_entry.id   AF-A0A7J4TP87-F1
#
_cell.length_a   1.000
_cell.length_b   1.000
_cell.length_c   1.000
_cell.angle_alpha   90.00
_cell.angle_beta   90.00
_cell.angle_gamma   90.00
#
_symmetry.space_group_name_H-M   'P 1'
#
loop_
_entity.id
_entity.type
_entity.pdbx_description
1 polymer ?
#
loop_
_entity_poly.entity_id
_entity_poly.type
_entity_poly.pdbx_seq_one_letter_code
_entity_poly.pdbx_strand_id
1 'polypeptide(L)' 'RAAFEVTVNHLLKAGIIGERDYLTGVAENIIVGQPISLGTGSVELYYIPE' A
#
# COMPACT_ATOMS: atom_id res chain seq x y z
N ARG A 1 4.49 6.69 5.46
CA ARG A 1 5.14 7.77 6.25
C ARG A 1 4.35 9.09 6.20
N ALA A 2 3.99 9.59 5.02
CA ALA A 2 3.21 10.84 4.89
C ALA A 2 1.84 10.80 5.60
N ALA A 3 1.25 9.61 5.75
CA ALA A 3 -0.08 9.41 6.31
C ALA A 3 -0.19 9.52 7.84
N PHE A 4 0.93 9.56 8.58
CA PHE A 4 0.87 9.51 10.05
C PHE A 4 1.41 10.77 10.74
N GLU A 5 2.20 11.63 10.08
CA GLU A 5 2.55 12.99 10.54
C GLU A 5 3.54 13.67 9.57
N VAL A 6 3.71 15.00 9.69
CA VAL A 6 4.64 15.81 8.87
C VAL A 6 4.44 15.59 7.35
N THR A 7 3.17 15.48 6.94
CA THR A 7 2.76 15.04 5.59
C THR A 7 3.41 15.86 4.48
N VAL A 8 3.42 17.19 4.60
CA VAL A 8 3.93 18.09 3.55
C VAL A 8 5.43 17.89 3.31
N ASN A 9 6.25 17.81 4.36
CA ASN A 9 7.70 17.64 4.19
C ASN A 9 8.03 16.28 3.55
N HIS A 10 7.31 15.23 3.95
CA HIS A 10 7.49 13.90 3.37
C HIS A 10 7.12 13.88 1.87
N LEU A 11 5.97 14.43 1.49
CA LEU A 11 5.54 14.48 0.09
C LEU A 11 6.46 15.35 -0.77
N LEU A 12 6.88 16.52 -0.27
CA LEU A 12 7.79 17.41 -0.98
C LEU A 12 9.14 16.73 -1.23
N LYS A 13 9.72 16.11 -0.19
CA LYS A 13 11.01 15.41 -0.30
C LYS A 13 10.90 14.23 -1.28
N ALA A 14 9.85 13.42 -1.18
CA ALA A 14 9.58 12.30 -2.08
C ALA A 14 9.47 12.77 -3.54
N GLY A 15 8.75 13.87 -3.79
CA GLY A 15 8.63 14.47 -5.12
C GLY A 15 9.95 14.98 -5.68
N ILE A 16 10.79 15.61 -4.85
CA ILE A 16 12.10 16.13 -5.27
C ILE A 16 13.05 15.00 -5.68
N ILE A 17 13.07 13.89 -4.93
CA ILE A 17 14.00 12.77 -5.21
C ILE A 17 13.41 11.73 -6.17
N GLY A 18 12.15 11.88 -6.59
CA GLY A 18 11.46 10.93 -7.45
C GLY A 18 11.20 9.58 -6.77
N GLU A 19 10.94 9.59 -5.46
CA GLU A 19 10.65 8.38 -4.69
C GLU A 19 9.43 7.65 -5.26
N ARG A 20 9.52 6.33 -5.41
CA ARG A 20 8.41 5.48 -5.85
C ARG A 20 7.92 4.63 -4.70
N ASP A 21 6.62 4.68 -4.48
CA ASP A 21 5.92 3.84 -3.53
C ASP A 21 5.47 2.56 -4.25
N TYR A 22 5.87 1.40 -3.71
CA TYR A 22 5.52 0.09 -4.26
C TYR A 22 4.30 -0.55 -3.57
N LEU A 23 3.65 0.15 -2.64
CA LEU A 23 2.38 -0.28 -2.02
C LEU A 23 2.50 -1.67 -1.37
N THR A 24 3.55 -1.89 -0.59
CA THR A 24 3.84 -3.15 0.12
C THR A 24 3.31 -3.17 1.56
N GLY A 25 3.02 -2.01 2.13
CA GLY A 25 2.59 -1.84 3.51
C GLY A 25 1.07 -1.81 3.68
N VAL A 26 0.59 -2.13 4.89
CA VAL A 26 -0.85 -2.15 5.19
C VAL A 26 -1.49 -0.77 5.04
N ALA A 27 -0.89 0.27 5.61
CA ALA A 27 -1.48 1.61 5.65
C ALA A 27 -1.66 2.24 4.26
N GLU A 28 -0.65 2.13 3.40
CA GLU A 28 -0.72 2.64 2.02
C GLU A 28 -1.74 1.89 1.17
N ASN A 29 -1.78 0.55 1.27
CA ASN A 29 -2.81 -0.26 0.60
C ASN A 29 -4.22 0.12 1.04
N ILE A 30 -4.44 0.39 2.34
CA ILE A 30 -5.73 0.90 2.84
C ILE A 30 -6.07 2.25 2.21
N ILE A 31 -5.11 3.17 2.12
CA ILE A 31 -5.32 4.51 1.56
C ILE A 31 -5.72 4.44 0.08
N VAL A 32 -5.11 3.55 -0.70
CA VAL A 32 -5.41 3.38 -2.14
C VAL A 32 -6.54 2.39 -2.41
N GLY A 33 -7.09 1.73 -1.38
CA GLY A 33 -8.19 0.78 -1.50
C GLY A 33 -7.79 -0.61 -2.03
N GLN A 34 -6.50 -0.97 -1.96
CA GLN A 34 -6.03 -2.31 -2.33
C GLN A 34 -6.26 -3.32 -1.19
N PRO A 35 -6.62 -4.58 -1.50
CA PRO A 35 -6.65 -5.65 -0.51
C PRO A 35 -5.28 -5.82 0.14
N ILE A 36 -5.24 -5.90 1.47
CA ILE A 36 -4.00 -6.09 2.21
C ILE A 36 -3.66 -7.58 2.32
N SER A 37 -2.37 -7.92 2.28
CA SER A 37 -1.88 -9.29 2.49
C SER A 37 -1.95 -9.75 3.96
N LEU A 38 -3.07 -9.48 4.63
CA LEU A 38 -3.35 -9.93 6.00
C LEU A 38 -4.76 -10.52 6.09
N GLY A 39 -4.90 -11.62 6.84
CA GLY A 39 -6.19 -12.28 7.03
C GLY A 39 -6.67 -12.94 5.74
N THR A 40 -7.89 -12.61 5.29
CA THR A 40 -8.46 -13.18 4.07
C THR A 40 -7.72 -12.75 2.80
N GLY A 41 -7.06 -11.59 2.81
CA GLY A 41 -6.24 -11.14 1.69
C GLY A 41 -4.89 -11.85 1.55
N SER A 42 -4.55 -12.76 2.49
CA SER A 42 -3.36 -13.63 2.40
C SER A 42 -3.66 -14.99 1.76
N VAL A 43 -4.91 -15.27 1.38
CA VAL A 43 -5.34 -16.59 0.90
C VAL A 43 -5.75 -16.49 -0.57
N GLU A 44 -5.14 -17.33 -1.41
CA GLU A 44 -5.56 -17.52 -2.80
C GLU A 44 -6.40 -18.78 -2.92
N LEU A 45 -7.58 -18.66 -3.54
CA LEU A 45 -8.48 -19.78 -3.78
C LEU A 45 -8.35 -20.24 -5.23
N TYR A 46 -8.31 -21.56 -5.44
CA TYR A 46 -8.38 -22.16 -6.76
C TYR A 46 -9.53 -23.17 -6.80
N TYR A 47 -10.22 -23.23 -7.94
CA TYR A 47 -11.33 -24.15 -8.19
C TYR A 47 -11.18 -24.76 -9.58
N ILE A 48 -11.34 -26.09 -9.67
CA ILE A 48 -11.30 -26.84 -10.92
C ILE A 48 -12.72 -27.38 -11.14
N PRO A 49 -13.47 -26.86 -12.13
CA PRO A 49 -14.79 -27.41 -12.48
C PRO A 49 -14.64 -28.75 -13.23
N GLU A 50 -15.60 -29.66 -13.02
CA GLU A 50 -15.77 -30.90 -13.82
C GLU A 50 -16.16 -30.60 -15.28
#